data_AF-A0A1D2NAJ9-F1
#
_entry.id   AF-A0A1D2NAJ9-F1
#
_cell.length_a   1.000
_cell.length_b   1.000
_cell.length_c   1.000
_cell.angle_alpha   90.00
_cell.angle_beta   90.00
_cell.angle_gamma   90.00
#
_symmetry.space_group_name_H-M   'P 1'
#
loop_
_entity.id
_entity.type
_entity.pdbx_description
1 polymer ?
#
loop_
_entity_poly.entity_id
_entity_poly.type
_entity_poly.pdbx_seq_one_letter_code
_entity_poly.pdbx_strand_id
1 'polypeptide(L)'
;MTSNISFTSSQIVFLALLFCATYAYCRTTSLDESDVHGYHFHVYFYPGAPRSSQDAIGFRDAIQNQISSGHLADCIVKPVNMGPYGPHMVGNYETCCNKTSIPQALSFFMLNHGNLSVLVHPLT
;
A
#
# COMPACT_ATOMS: atom_id res chain seq x y z
N MET A 1 -50.97 -16.89 -17.13
CA MET A 1 -50.66 -18.26 -16.68
C MET A 1 -49.39 -18.20 -15.85
N THR A 2 -49.51 -18.23 -14.52
CA THR A 2 -48.36 -18.31 -13.60
C THR A 2 -48.33 -19.72 -13.03
N SER A 3 -47.42 -20.57 -13.50
CA SER A 3 -47.20 -21.89 -12.94
C SER A 3 -46.43 -21.76 -11.63
N ASN A 4 -47.11 -22.04 -10.51
CA ASN A 4 -46.47 -22.18 -9.21
C ASN A 4 -45.65 -23.47 -9.19
N ILE A 5 -44.34 -23.34 -9.13
CA ILE A 5 -43.42 -24.47 -8.94
C ILE A 5 -43.35 -24.76 -7.44
N SER A 6 -43.86 -25.91 -7.01
CA SER A 6 -43.80 -26.39 -5.63
C SER A 6 -42.61 -27.35 -5.46
N PHE A 7 -41.65 -26.98 -4.62
CA PHE A 7 -40.49 -27.81 -4.28
C PHE A 7 -40.81 -28.75 -3.10
N THR A 8 -40.29 -29.98 -3.15
CA THR A 8 -40.45 -30.95 -2.06
C THR A 8 -39.42 -30.72 -0.96
N SER A 9 -39.73 -31.14 0.27
CA SER A 9 -38.85 -30.94 1.45
C SER A 9 -37.43 -31.49 1.25
N SER A 10 -37.27 -32.58 0.49
CA SER A 10 -35.96 -33.15 0.16
C SER A 10 -35.13 -32.27 -0.78
N GLN A 11 -35.78 -31.54 -1.71
CA GLN A 11 -35.09 -30.61 -2.61
C GLN A 11 -34.65 -29.33 -1.89
N ILE A 12 -35.40 -28.90 -0.88
CA ILE A 12 -35.04 -27.76 -0.02
C ILE A 12 -33.79 -28.09 0.83
N VAL A 13 -33.74 -29.30 1.40
CA VAL A 13 -32.58 -29.74 2.21
C VAL A 13 -31.32 -29.91 1.34
N PHE A 14 -31.47 -30.43 0.12
CA PHE A 14 -30.34 -30.57 -0.81
C PHE A 14 -29.77 -29.21 -1.25
N LEU A 15 -30.63 -28.23 -1.55
CA LEU A 15 -30.19 -26.87 -1.85
C LEU A 15 -29.51 -26.21 -0.64
N ALA A 16 -30.03 -26.40 0.58
CA ALA A 16 -29.44 -25.83 1.79
C ALA A 16 -28.04 -26.42 2.07
N LEU A 17 -27.84 -27.72 1.87
CA LEU A 17 -26.54 -28.37 2.03
C LEU A 17 -25.53 -27.93 0.97
N LEU A 18 -25.96 -27.76 -0.28
CA LEU A 18 -25.11 -27.17 -1.33
C LEU A 18 -24.73 -25.72 -1.02
N PHE A 19 -25.65 -24.91 -0.48
CA PHE A 19 -25.36 -23.54 -0.06
C PHE A 19 -24.38 -23.47 1.11
N CYS A 20 -24.47 -24.39 2.07
CA CYS A 20 -23.52 -24.49 3.19
C CYS A 20 -22.12 -24.94 2.74
N ALA A 21 -22.05 -25.89 1.80
CA ALA A 21 -20.77 -26.41 1.30
C ALA A 21 -20.00 -25.37 0.44
N THR A 22 -20.70 -24.51 -0.30
CA THR A 22 -20.06 -23.44 -1.09
C THR A 22 -19.61 -22.25 -0.25
N TYR A 23 -20.30 -21.92 0.85
CA TYR A 23 -19.84 -20.90 1.80
C TYR A 23 -18.56 -21.32 2.54
N ALA A 24 -18.37 -22.62 2.81
CA ALA A 24 -17.24 -23.12 3.58
C ALA A 24 -15.93 -23.28 2.76
N TYR A 25 -15.98 -23.20 1.42
CA TYR A 25 -14.81 -23.47 0.57
C TYR A 25 -14.00 -22.22 0.21
N CYS A 26 -14.50 -21.01 0.47
CA CYS A 26 -13.71 -19.79 0.29
C CYS A 26 -12.92 -19.48 1.57
N ARG A 27 -11.91 -20.30 1.87
CA ARG A 27 -10.89 -19.94 2.86
C ARG A 27 -9.91 -19.00 2.17
N THR A 28 -10.21 -17.70 2.19
CA THR A 28 -9.17 -16.70 2.01
C THR A 28 -8.18 -16.89 3.16
N THR A 29 -6.94 -17.25 2.84
CA THR A 29 -5.81 -17.01 3.75
C THR A 29 -5.72 -15.50 3.89
N SER A 30 -6.46 -14.93 4.85
CA SER A 30 -6.38 -13.50 5.13
C SER A 30 -5.05 -13.23 5.82
N LEU A 31 -4.21 -12.41 5.19
CA LEU A 31 -3.06 -11.81 5.86
C LEU A 31 -3.60 -10.90 6.98
N ASP A 32 -2.96 -10.98 8.15
CA ASP A 32 -3.33 -10.17 9.32
C ASP A 32 -2.47 -8.91 9.38
N GLU A 33 -2.95 -7.84 10.02
CA GLU A 33 -2.16 -6.62 10.19
C GLU A 33 -0.91 -6.87 11.06
N SER A 34 -0.95 -7.88 11.93
CA SER A 34 0.22 -8.30 12.71
C SER A 34 1.38 -8.81 11.84
N ASP A 35 1.12 -9.27 10.61
CA ASP A 35 2.15 -9.67 9.66
C ASP A 35 2.91 -8.46 9.09
N VAL A 36 2.35 -7.25 9.18
CA VAL A 36 3.02 -6.04 8.69
C VAL A 36 4.04 -5.55 9.73
N HIS A 37 5.31 -5.47 9.33
CA HIS A 37 6.41 -4.97 10.16
C HIS A 37 6.70 -3.48 9.95
N GLY A 38 6.36 -2.96 8.78
CA GLY A 38 6.62 -1.57 8.40
C GLY A 38 6.16 -1.28 6.98
N TYR A 39 6.51 -0.10 6.47
CA TYR A 39 6.13 0.34 5.13
C TYR A 39 7.29 1.02 4.43
N HIS A 40 7.39 0.82 3.13
CA HIS A 40 8.29 1.56 2.26
C HIS A 40 7.51 2.54 1.40
N PHE A 41 8.03 3.75 1.30
CA PHE A 41 7.57 4.81 0.40
C PHE A 41 8.65 5.06 -0.64
N HIS A 42 8.38 4.70 -1.89
CA HIS A 42 9.28 4.90 -3.01
C HIS A 42 8.82 6.12 -3.79
N VAL A 43 9.57 7.21 -3.67
CA VAL A 43 9.30 8.43 -4.44
C VAL A 43 9.99 8.29 -5.79
N TYR A 44 9.25 8.48 -6.87
CA TYR A 44 9.75 8.38 -8.24
C TYR A 44 9.92 9.75 -8.89
N PHE A 45 10.98 9.89 -9.69
CA PHE A 45 11.28 11.09 -10.45
C PHE A 45 12.04 10.76 -11.73
N TYR A 46 12.16 11.75 -12.62
CA TYR A 46 12.86 11.64 -13.89
C TYR A 46 14.17 12.44 -13.85
N PRO A 47 15.34 11.78 -13.69
CA PRO A 47 16.64 12.44 -13.61
C PRO A 47 16.96 13.36 -14.79
N GLY A 48 16.51 12.99 -16.00
CA GLY A 48 16.69 13.78 -17.22
C GLY A 48 15.83 15.05 -17.29
N ALA A 49 14.88 15.24 -16.36
CA ALA A 49 14.04 16.43 -16.25
C ALA A 49 14.47 17.23 -15.01
N PRO A 50 15.16 18.39 -15.16
CA PRO A 50 15.70 19.15 -14.04
C PRO A 50 14.65 19.51 -12.98
N ARG A 51 13.44 19.86 -13.43
CA ARG A 51 12.34 20.20 -12.52
C ARG A 51 11.89 18.99 -11.69
N SER A 52 11.74 17.82 -12.31
CA SER A 52 11.36 16.60 -11.60
C SER A 52 12.40 16.20 -10.55
N SER A 53 13.68 16.33 -10.88
CA SER A 53 14.77 16.08 -9.93
C SER A 53 14.77 17.10 -8.78
N GLN A 54 14.57 18.39 -9.09
CA GLN A 54 14.48 19.44 -8.08
C GLN A 54 13.32 19.20 -7.12
N ASP A 55 12.13 18.89 -7.64
CA ASP A 55 10.95 18.61 -6.83
C ASP A 55 11.21 17.37 -5.94
N ALA A 56 11.85 16.32 -6.47
CA ALA A 56 12.16 15.11 -5.73
C ALA A 56 13.16 15.32 -4.58
N ILE A 57 14.24 16.08 -4.83
CA ILE A 57 15.24 16.41 -3.81
C ILE A 57 14.63 17.35 -2.76
N GLY A 58 13.87 18.36 -3.17
CA GLY A 58 13.19 19.25 -2.23
C GLY A 58 12.20 18.49 -1.32
N PHE A 59 11.46 17.54 -1.88
CA PHE A 59 10.56 16.69 -1.09
C PHE A 59 11.34 15.76 -0.15
N ARG A 60 12.48 15.22 -0.58
CA ARG A 60 13.37 14.40 0.25
C ARG A 60 13.88 15.19 1.46
N ASP A 61 14.28 16.44 1.26
CA ASP A 61 14.74 17.32 2.34
C ASP A 61 13.59 17.63 3.31
N ALA A 62 12.36 17.82 2.81
CA ALA A 62 11.18 17.99 3.65
C ALA A 62 10.90 16.75 4.51
N ILE A 63 11.02 15.54 3.96
CA ILE A 63 10.93 14.27 4.71
C ILE A 63 12.00 14.22 5.81
N GLN A 64 13.26 14.53 5.46
CA GLN A 64 14.36 14.54 6.43
C GLN A 64 14.10 15.53 7.58
N ASN A 65 13.52 16.70 7.30
CA ASN A 65 13.14 17.67 8.31
C ASN A 65 12.03 17.15 9.24
N GLN A 66 11.05 16.39 8.73
CA GLN A 66 10.03 15.75 9.56
C GLN A 66 10.63 14.66 10.47
N ILE A 67 11.60 13.91 9.97
CA ILE A 67 12.34 12.92 10.79
C ILE A 67 13.11 13.64 11.89
N SER A 68 13.90 14.67 11.54
CA SER A 68 14.74 15.41 12.49
C SER A 68 13.95 16.21 13.53
N SER A 69 12.71 16.63 13.21
CA SER A 69 11.80 17.28 14.17
C SER A 69 11.02 16.30 15.05
N GLY A 70 11.16 14.99 14.81
CA GLY A 70 10.48 13.94 15.56
C GLY A 70 9.04 13.65 15.11
N HIS A 71 8.51 14.35 14.09
CA HIS A 71 7.18 14.05 13.56
C HIS A 71 7.13 12.69 12.86
N LEU A 72 8.21 12.30 12.18
CA LEU A 72 8.41 11.00 11.55
C LEU A 72 9.60 10.26 12.21
N ALA A 73 9.64 10.23 13.55
CA ALA A 73 10.79 9.72 14.30
C ALA A 73 11.15 8.24 13.99
N ASP A 74 10.16 7.40 13.68
CA ASP A 74 10.41 5.98 13.34
C ASP A 74 10.59 5.75 11.83
N CYS A 75 10.88 6.81 11.07
CA CYS A 75 11.17 6.74 9.65
C CYS A 75 12.65 7.05 9.35
N ILE A 76 13.17 6.45 8.28
CA ILE A 76 14.51 6.71 7.74
C ILE A 76 14.44 6.91 6.23
N VAL A 77 15.16 7.88 5.70
CA VAL A 77 15.28 8.10 4.26
C VAL A 77 16.58 7.52 3.73
N LYS A 78 16.50 6.76 2.63
CA LYS A 78 17.65 6.11 1.98
C LYS A 78 18.35 7.05 0.98
N PRO A 79 19.54 6.66 0.47
CA PRO A 79 20.20 7.39 -0.61
C PRO A 79 19.34 7.50 -1.87
N VAL A 80 19.66 8.50 -2.70
CA VAL A 80 18.96 8.74 -3.96
C VAL A 80 19.60 7.93 -5.08
N ASN A 81 18.76 7.19 -5.82
CA ASN A 81 19.12 6.50 -7.04
C ASN A 81 18.80 7.40 -8.23
N MET A 82 19.83 7.84 -8.98
CA MET A 82 19.68 8.72 -10.16
C MET A 82 19.26 7.96 -11.43
N GLY A 83 18.65 6.78 -11.28
CA GLY A 83 18.21 5.92 -12.36
C GLY A 83 17.51 4.67 -11.80
N PRO A 84 17.15 3.71 -12.68
CA PRO A 84 16.55 2.45 -12.26
C PRO A 84 17.46 1.70 -11.28
N TYR A 85 16.87 1.13 -10.23
CA TYR A 85 17.59 0.32 -9.23
C TYR A 85 16.64 -0.73 -8.65
N GLY A 86 17.05 -2.00 -8.64
CA GLY A 86 16.17 -3.09 -8.21
C GLY A 86 14.87 -3.15 -9.05
N PRO A 87 13.67 -3.24 -8.45
CA PRO A 87 12.39 -3.29 -9.17
C PRO A 87 11.90 -1.90 -9.63
N HIS A 88 12.65 -0.83 -9.36
CA HIS A 88 12.26 0.55 -9.64
C HIS A 88 12.72 0.97 -11.03
N MET A 89 11.78 1.42 -11.88
CA MET A 89 12.00 1.67 -13.31
C MET A 89 12.57 3.05 -13.66
N VAL A 90 12.65 3.97 -12.69
CA VAL A 90 13.12 5.36 -12.88
C VAL A 90 13.94 5.81 -11.66
N GLY A 91 14.41 7.07 -11.68
CA GLY A 91 15.06 7.66 -10.52
C GLY A 91 14.16 7.56 -9.29
N ASN A 92 14.72 7.15 -8.17
CA ASN A 92 13.95 6.87 -6.97
C ASN A 92 14.73 7.11 -5.68
N TYR A 93 14.02 7.24 -4.58
CA TYR A 93 14.56 7.01 -3.25
C TYR A 93 13.48 6.41 -2.36
N GLU A 94 13.94 5.70 -1.33
CA GLU A 94 13.08 5.00 -0.39
C GLU A 94 13.02 5.75 0.95
N THR A 95 11.84 5.80 1.56
CA THR A 95 11.67 6.08 2.98
C THR A 95 11.08 4.84 3.65
N CYS A 96 11.78 4.27 4.63
CA CYS A 96 11.27 3.15 5.44
C CYS A 96 10.66 3.71 6.71
N CYS A 97 9.46 3.28 7.09
CA CYS A 97 8.82 3.65 8.34
C CYS A 97 8.36 2.40 9.10
N ASN A 98 8.48 2.43 10.43
CA ASN A 98 7.83 1.44 11.28
C ASN A 98 6.31 1.49 11.09
N LYS A 99 5.62 0.35 11.26
CA LYS A 99 4.15 0.26 11.13
C LYS A 99 3.41 1.26 12.03
N THR A 100 3.96 1.58 13.21
CA THR A 100 3.38 2.56 14.15
C THR A 100 3.32 3.98 13.60
N SER A 101 4.21 4.32 12.66
CA SER A 101 4.30 5.65 12.04
C SER A 101 3.44 5.78 10.77
N ILE A 102 2.70 4.73 10.37
CA ILE A 102 1.98 4.74 9.09
C ILE A 102 0.96 5.88 8.97
N PRO A 103 0.14 6.24 9.99
CA PRO A 103 -0.85 7.31 9.82
C PRO A 103 -0.20 8.68 9.57
N GLN A 104 0.86 9.01 10.31
CA GLN A 104 1.60 10.26 10.19
C GLN A 104 2.35 10.31 8.85
N ALA A 105 3.10 9.24 8.51
CA ALA A 105 3.83 9.16 7.26
C ALA A 105 2.89 9.27 6.06
N LEU A 106 1.82 8.46 6.02
CA LEU A 106 0.86 8.49 4.92
C LEU A 106 0.22 9.88 4.77
N SER A 107 -0.20 10.51 5.87
CA SER A 107 -0.77 11.86 5.85
C SER A 107 0.21 12.90 5.31
N PHE A 108 1.47 12.87 5.79
CA PHE A 108 2.50 13.78 5.32
C PHE A 108 2.76 13.61 3.82
N PHE A 109 2.94 12.37 3.35
CA PHE A 109 3.19 12.10 1.94
C PHE A 109 2.01 12.53 1.06
N MET A 110 0.78 12.16 1.43
CA MET A 110 -0.42 12.52 0.66
C MET A 110 -0.62 14.03 0.53
N LEU A 111 -0.25 14.80 1.56
CA LEU A 111 -0.43 16.25 1.55
C LEU A 111 0.73 17.02 0.89
N ASN A 112 1.93 16.42 0.81
CA ASN A 112 3.15 17.15 0.46
C ASN A 112 3.93 16.59 -0.74
N HIS A 113 3.53 15.45 -1.33
CA HIS A 113 4.26 14.85 -2.47
C HIS A 113 4.19 15.67 -3.77
N GLY A 114 3.30 16.65 -3.84
CA GLY A 114 3.12 17.51 -5.02
C GLY A 114 2.81 16.69 -6.27
N ASN A 115 3.65 16.83 -7.30
CA ASN A 115 3.49 16.12 -8.58
C ASN A 115 4.28 14.79 -8.64
N LEU A 116 4.94 14.37 -7.56
CA LEU A 116 5.75 13.16 -7.54
C LEU A 116 4.87 11.93 -7.35
N SER A 117 5.14 10.85 -8.08
CA SER A 117 4.49 9.57 -7.83
C SER A 117 5.16 8.87 -6.64
N VAL A 118 4.35 8.31 -5.74
CA VAL A 118 4.83 7.57 -4.57
C VAL A 118 4.22 6.18 -4.57
N LEU A 119 5.05 5.14 -4.69
CA LEU A 119 4.62 3.77 -4.45
C LEU A 119 4.75 3.46 -2.96
N VAL A 120 3.68 2.98 -2.36
CA VAL A 120 3.65 2.55 -0.95
C VAL A 120 3.38 1.06 -0.91
N HIS A 121 4.17 0.31 -0.15
CA HIS A 121 3.91 -1.09 0.11
C HIS A 121 4.27 -1.48 1.55
N PRO A 122 3.54 -2.45 2.15
CA PRO A 122 3.93 -3.01 3.44
C PRO A 122 5.18 -3.87 3.31
N LEU A 123 5.80 -4.12 4.46
CA LEU A 123 6.75 -5.20 4.70
C LEU A 123 5.99 -6.28 5.46
N THR A 124 5.59 -7.34 4.75
CA THR A 124 4.86 -8.51 5.26
C THR A 124 5.75 -9.74 5.32
#